data_AF-A0A1V3R410-F1
#
_entry.id   AF-A0A1V3R410-F1
#
_cell.length_a   1.000
_cell.length_b   1.000
_cell.length_c   1.000
_cell.angle_alpha   90.00
_cell.angle_beta   90.00
_cell.angle_gamma   90.00
#
_symmetry.space_group_name_H-M   'P 1'
#
loop_
_entity.id
_entity.type
_entity.pdbx_description
1 polymer ?
#
loop_
_entity_poly.entity_id
_entity_poly.type
_entity_poly.pdbx_seq_one_letter_code
_entity_poly.pdbx_strand_id
1 'polypeptide(L)'
;MVSMKKLKKNEIAHTVIEAIGGALEKLKIAKPSKKTEKMVDKVSKKISSQLEKEVKKQDKKVVLAVKKVEKDKLALEKKAKVKK
;
A
#
# COMPACT_ATOMS: atom_id res chain seq x y z
N MET A 1 -2.29 -15.89 15.20
CA MET A 1 -1.57 -14.69 14.70
C MET A 1 -1.86 -14.57 13.21
N VAL A 2 -2.69 -13.61 12.78
CA VAL A 2 -2.90 -13.37 11.34
C VAL A 2 -1.65 -12.64 10.84
N SER A 3 -0.74 -13.38 10.19
CA SER A 3 0.46 -12.79 9.60
C SER A 3 0.04 -11.94 8.40
N MET A 4 -0.04 -10.62 8.58
CA MET A 4 -0.36 -9.70 7.50
C MET A 4 0.78 -9.69 6.49
N LYS A 5 0.44 -10.03 5.23
CA LYS A 5 1.38 -10.10 4.10
C LYS A 5 1.95 -8.70 3.86
N LYS A 6 3.22 -8.48 4.20
CA LYS A 6 3.94 -7.24 3.87
C LYS A 6 3.81 -7.00 2.37
N LEU A 7 3.26 -5.86 1.97
CA LEU A 7 3.30 -5.41 0.57
C LEU A 7 4.76 -5.36 0.12
N LYS A 8 5.09 -6.18 -0.89
CA LYS A 8 6.47 -6.27 -1.37
C LYS A 8 6.75 -5.06 -2.26
N LYS A 9 7.98 -4.52 -2.21
CA LYS A 9 8.41 -3.41 -3.08
C LYS A 9 8.12 -3.67 -4.56
N ASN A 10 8.13 -4.94 -4.97
CA ASN A 10 7.82 -5.37 -6.33
C ASN A 10 6.35 -5.12 -6.72
N GLU A 11 5.40 -5.24 -5.78
CA GLU A 11 3.98 -4.99 -6.06
C GLU A 11 3.73 -3.51 -6.32
N ILE A 12 4.37 -2.63 -5.53
CA ILE A 12 4.33 -1.18 -5.73
C ILE A 12 4.93 -0.79 -7.09
N ALA A 13 6.08 -1.36 -7.44
CA ALA A 13 6.71 -1.10 -8.73
C ALA A 13 5.84 -1.57 -9.90
N HIS A 14 5.20 -2.73 -9.79
CA HIS A 14 4.30 -3.27 -10.82
C HIS A 14 3.11 -2.34 -11.07
N THR A 15 2.41 -1.93 -10.00
CA THR A 15 1.26 -1.00 -10.11
C THR A 15 1.65 0.33 -10.75
N VAL A 16 2.82 0.87 -10.40
CA VAL A 16 3.31 2.14 -10.97
C VAL A 16 3.64 1.98 -12.46
N ILE A 17 4.28 0.87 -12.85
CA ILE A 17 4.57 0.59 -14.26
C ILE A 17 3.28 0.42 -15.06
N GLU A 18 2.30 -0.32 -14.55
CA GLU A 18 1.00 -0.49 -15.21
C GLU A 18 0.25 0.83 -15.37
N ALA A 19 0.23 1.67 -14.33
CA ALA A 19 -0.42 2.97 -14.39
C ALA A 19 0.23 3.89 -15.43
N ILE A 20 1.56 3.88 -15.53
CA ILE A 20 2.29 4.67 -16.54
C ILE A 20 2.09 4.08 -17.94
N GLY A 21 2.15 2.75 -18.08
CA GLY A 21 1.87 2.06 -19.35
C GLY A 21 0.47 2.39 -19.88
N GLY A 22 -0.55 2.29 -19.02
CA GLY A 22 -1.92 2.66 -19.39
C GLY A 22 -2.09 4.16 -19.70
N ALA A 23 -1.33 5.04 -19.06
CA ALA A 23 -1.34 6.46 -19.41
C ALA A 23 -0.70 6.71 -20.79
N LEU A 24 0.40 6.04 -21.11
CA LEU A 24 1.04 6.13 -22.42
C LEU A 24 0.13 5.58 -23.53
N GLU A 25 -0.57 4.48 -23.25
CA GLU A 25 -1.55 3.88 -24.17
C GLU A 25 -2.72 4.84 -24.45
N LYS A 26 -3.29 5.47 -23.43
CA LYS A 26 -4.33 6.51 -23.59
C LYS A 26 -3.88 7.69 -24.42
N LEU A 27 -2.60 8.04 -24.34
CA LEU A 27 -1.99 9.10 -25.15
C LEU A 27 -1.57 8.62 -26.56
N LYS A 28 -1.85 7.36 -26.92
CA LYS A 28 -1.45 6.72 -28.18
C LYS A 28 0.07 6.74 -28.40
N ILE A 29 0.85 6.76 -27.33
CA ILE A 29 2.32 6.74 -27.37
C ILE A 29 2.79 5.29 -27.31
N ALA A 30 2.92 4.65 -28.47
CA ALA A 30 3.42 3.28 -28.57
C ALA A 30 4.94 3.16 -28.34
N LYS A 31 5.70 4.19 -28.74
CA LYS A 31 7.16 4.29 -28.51
C LYS A 31 7.49 5.65 -27.90
N PRO A 32 7.69 5.73 -26.57
CA PRO A 32 8.08 6.99 -25.95
C PRO A 32 9.45 7.45 -26.47
N SER A 33 9.62 8.77 -26.60
CA SER A 33 10.94 9.32 -26.91
C SER A 33 11.90 9.14 -25.74
N LYS A 34 13.22 9.19 -25.96
CA LYS A 34 14.23 9.18 -24.88
C LYS A 34 13.99 10.26 -23.81
N LYS A 35 13.41 11.41 -24.19
CA LYS A 35 13.04 12.47 -23.22
C LYS A 35 11.84 12.05 -22.37
N THR A 36 10.86 11.40 -22.99
CA THR A 36 9.65 10.88 -22.33
C THR A 36 10.01 9.74 -21.38
N GLU A 37 10.85 8.79 -21.80
CA GLU A 37 11.34 7.69 -20.94
C GLU A 37 12.03 8.22 -19.68
N LYS A 38 12.94 9.19 -19.82
CA LYS A 38 13.59 9.84 -18.68
C LYS A 38 12.61 10.54 -17.74
N MET A 39 11.54 11.11 -18.28
CA MET A 39 10.50 11.75 -17.47
C MET A 39 9.66 10.70 -16.74
N VAL A 40 9.25 9.64 -17.44
CA VAL A 40 8.52 8.48 -16.90
C VAL A 40 9.31 7.84 -15.75
N ASP A 41 10.60 7.64 -15.90
CA ASP A 41 11.46 7.08 -14.84
C ASP A 41 11.49 7.94 -13.58
N LYS A 42 11.60 9.27 -13.74
CA LYS A 42 11.58 10.20 -12.61
C LYS A 42 10.22 10.19 -11.90
N VAL A 43 9.14 10.19 -12.68
CA VAL A 43 7.77 10.14 -12.16
C VAL A 43 7.53 8.81 -11.44
N SER A 44 7.93 7.69 -12.03
CA SER A 44 7.83 6.34 -11.47
C SER A 44 8.53 6.22 -10.11
N LYS A 45 9.77 6.70 -10.01
CA LYS A 45 10.52 6.73 -8.74
C LYS A 45 9.83 7.57 -7.67
N LYS A 46 9.31 8.74 -8.06
CA LYS A 46 8.61 9.64 -7.14
C LYS A 46 7.32 9.02 -6.60
N ILE A 47 6.49 8.46 -7.49
CA ILE A 47 5.23 7.80 -7.12
C ILE A 47 5.51 6.60 -6.24
N SER A 48 6.47 5.73 -6.61
CA SER A 48 6.84 4.56 -5.81
C SER A 48 7.26 4.92 -4.38
N SER A 49 8.07 5.98 -4.23
CA SER A 49 8.49 6.47 -2.91
C SER A 49 7.33 7.02 -2.08
N GLN A 50 6.38 7.72 -2.71
CA GLN A 50 5.19 8.22 -2.03
C GLN A 50 4.25 7.08 -1.63
N LEU A 51 4.03 6.11 -2.51
CA LEU A 51 3.19 4.94 -2.24
C LEU A 51 3.74 4.12 -1.07
N GLU A 52 5.06 3.88 -1.03
CA GLU A 52 5.69 3.17 0.09
C GLU A 52 5.47 3.88 1.43
N LYS A 53 5.57 5.21 1.46
CA LYS A 53 5.33 6.00 2.67
C LYS A 53 3.86 5.95 3.10
N GLU A 54 2.93 6.04 2.16
CA GLU A 54 1.49 6.03 2.46
C GLU A 54 1.00 4.65 2.91
N VAL A 55 1.44 3.58 2.23
CA VAL A 55 1.17 2.19 2.66
C VAL A 55 1.66 1.98 4.09
N LYS A 56 2.89 2.40 4.42
CA LYS A 56 3.41 2.30 5.80
C LYS A 56 2.57 3.08 6.82
N LYS A 57 2.02 4.24 6.45
CA LYS A 57 1.14 5.01 7.34
C LYS A 57 -0.19 4.29 7.56
N GLN A 58 -0.78 3.74 6.49
CA GLN A 58 -2.02 2.98 6.59
C GLN A 58 -1.83 1.69 7.40
N ASP A 59 -0.74 0.94 7.16
CA ASP A 59 -0.38 -0.25 7.94
C ASP A 59 -0.29 0.07 9.44
N LYS A 60 0.36 1.18 9.82
CA LYS A 60 0.43 1.60 11.23
C LYS A 60 -0.97 1.87 11.81
N LYS A 61 -1.86 2.54 11.06
CA LYS A 61 -3.24 2.79 11.50
C LYS A 61 -4.02 1.49 11.68
N VAL A 62 -3.89 0.56 10.74
CA VAL A 62 -4.56 -0.74 10.79
C VAL A 62 -4.05 -1.57 11.97
N VAL A 63 -2.74 -1.63 12.21
CA VAL A 63 -2.16 -2.33 13.37
C VAL A 63 -2.66 -1.73 14.70
N LEU A 64 -2.75 -0.40 14.79
CA LEU A 64 -3.31 0.25 15.99
C LEU A 64 -4.80 -0.08 16.18
N ALA A 65 -5.58 -0.09 15.10
CA ALA A 65 -7.00 -0.47 15.14
C ALA A 65 -7.18 -1.93 15.57
N VAL A 66 -6.40 -2.86 15.02
CA VAL A 66 -6.44 -4.28 15.39
C VAL A 66 -6.08 -4.47 16.87
N LYS A 67 -5.01 -3.83 17.36
CA LYS A 67 -4.64 -3.89 18.78
C LYS A 67 -5.74 -3.36 19.71
N LYS A 68 -6.47 -2.33 19.28
CA LYS A 68 -7.59 -1.78 20.04
C LYS A 68 -8.73 -2.81 20.11
N VAL A 69 -9.11 -3.37 18.97
CA VAL A 69 -10.15 -4.42 18.91
C VAL A 69 -9.78 -5.64 19.75
N GLU A 70 -8.53 -6.09 19.72
CA GLU A 70 -8.06 -7.21 20.56
C GLU A 70 -8.16 -6.89 22.06
N LYS A 71 -7.77 -5.67 22.48
CA LYS A 71 -7.92 -5.24 23.88
C LYS A 71 -9.38 -5.18 24.31
N ASP A 72 -10.24 -4.62 23.48
CA ASP A 72 -11.67 -4.50 23.76
C ASP A 72 -12.33 -5.89 23.85
N LYS A 73 -11.93 -6.83 22.99
CA LYS A 73 -12.37 -8.24 23.05
C LYS A 73 -11.96 -8.92 24.35
N LEU A 74 -10.69 -8.77 24.77
CA LEU A 74 -10.19 -9.35 26.03
C LEU A 74 -10.91 -8.78 27.26
N ALA A 75 -11.26 -7.48 27.25
CA ALA A 75 -12.01 -6.86 28.33
C ALA A 75 -13.46 -7.41 28.42
N LEU A 76 -14.09 -7.65 27.27
CA LEU A 76 -15.40 -8.30 27.16
C LEU A 76 -15.38 -9.74 27.68
N GLU A 77 -14.39 -10.55 27.29
CA GLU A 77 -14.25 -11.93 27.77
C GLU A 77 -14.03 -12.00 29.30
N LYS A 78 -13.26 -11.06 29.86
CA LYS A 78 -13.08 -10.95 31.32
C LYS A 78 -14.38 -10.57 32.02
N LYS A 79 -15.13 -9.59 31.52
CA LYS A 79 -16.43 -9.20 32.11
C LYS A 79 -17.48 -10.32 32.00
N ALA A 80 -17.45 -11.11 30.93
CA ALA A 80 -18.35 -12.25 30.75
C ALA A 80 -18.07 -13.40 31.74
N LYS A 81 -16.80 -13.64 32.10
CA LYS A 81 -16.43 -14.65 33.11
C LYS A 81 -16.77 -14.26 34.55
N VAL A 82 -16.86 -12.97 34.87
CA VAL A 82 -17.17 -12.48 36.23
C VAL A 82 -18.68 -12.52 36.55
N LYS A 83 -19.54 -12.73 35.55
CA LYS A 83 -21.00 -12.86 35.70
C LYS A 83 -21.51 -14.32 35.70
N LYS A 84 -20.63 -15.31 35.68
CA LYS A 84 -20.94 -16.73 35.93
C LYS A 84 -20.58 -17.09 37.35
#